data_AF-A0A1G1YKY2-F1
#
_entry.id   AF-A0A1G1YKY2-F1
#
_cell.length_a   1.000
_cell.length_b   1.000
_cell.length_c   1.000
_cell.angle_alpha   90.00
_cell.angle_beta   90.00
_cell.angle_gamma   90.00
#
_symmetry.space_group_name_H-M   'P 1'
#
loop_
_entity.id
_entity.type
_entity.pdbx_description
1 polymer ?
#
loop_
_entity_poly.entity_id
_entity_poly.type
_entity_poly.pdbx_seq_one_letter_code
_entity_poly.pdbx_strand_id
1 'polypeptide(L)'
;MAIKISRFRMDLGNKPVRIGKISGADIMTDQTVAGLTMTFTAGAALAFGDVCYMGADGKMEKGNADVVATAFVFAMCADATIAEDADGNFLLVGFARNDAGWAWATLGQPLYLDATTAGTMNQTAPAGVNDVIQILGIAVTADISYFNPQLVQVEHV
;
A
#
# COMPACT_ATOMS: atom_id res chain seq x y z
N MET A 1 1.52 -10.62 -44.71
CA MET A 1 2.36 -9.56 -44.12
C MET A 1 2.82 -9.99 -42.72
N ALA A 2 4.10 -10.34 -42.56
CA ALA A 2 4.65 -10.94 -41.33
C ALA A 2 5.02 -9.88 -40.27
N ILE A 3 4.94 -10.24 -38.99
CA ILE A 3 5.57 -9.47 -37.91
C ILE A 3 7.09 -9.59 -38.10
N LYS A 4 7.82 -8.49 -38.13
CA LYS A 4 9.27 -8.50 -38.28
C LYS A 4 9.90 -8.29 -36.91
N ILE A 5 10.53 -9.33 -36.37
CA ILE A 5 11.30 -9.25 -35.13
C ILE A 5 12.77 -9.25 -35.50
N SER A 6 13.50 -8.22 -35.06
CA SER A 6 14.96 -8.17 -35.07
C SER A 6 15.45 -8.20 -33.62
N ARG A 7 16.71 -8.55 -33.39
CA ARG A 7 17.34 -8.57 -32.05
C ARG A 7 17.35 -7.22 -31.31
N PHE A 8 16.95 -6.13 -31.98
CA PHE A 8 16.91 -4.80 -31.39
C PHE A 8 15.51 -4.17 -31.40
N ARG A 9 14.61 -4.59 -32.31
CA ARG A 9 13.28 -4.00 -32.47
C ARG A 9 12.27 -5.00 -33.03
N MET A 10 11.05 -4.95 -32.51
CA MET A 10 9.88 -5.62 -33.04
C MET A 10 9.02 -4.60 -33.79
N ASP A 11 8.88 -4.75 -35.11
CA ASP A 11 8.01 -3.92 -35.95
C ASP A 11 6.71 -4.67 -36.23
N LEU A 12 5.60 -4.09 -35.75
CA LEU A 12 4.24 -4.62 -35.88
C LEU A 12 3.48 -4.02 -37.07
N GLY A 13 4.06 -3.06 -37.80
CA GLY A 13 3.38 -2.32 -38.87
C GLY A 13 2.05 -1.73 -38.40
N ASN A 14 0.99 -1.89 -39.20
CA ASN A 14 -0.38 -1.47 -38.84
C ASN A 14 -1.14 -2.49 -37.95
N LYS A 15 -0.50 -3.59 -37.49
CA LYS A 15 -1.19 -4.52 -36.58
C LYS A 15 -1.30 -3.87 -35.20
N PRO A 16 -2.47 -3.89 -34.55
CA PRO A 16 -2.60 -3.34 -33.21
C PRO A 16 -1.69 -4.10 -32.24
N VAL A 17 -0.89 -3.37 -31.46
CA VAL A 17 -0.25 -3.96 -30.28
C VAL A 17 -1.37 -4.22 -29.27
N ARG A 18 -1.88 -5.45 -29.24
CA ARG A 18 -2.71 -5.88 -28.12
C ARG A 18 -1.78 -6.14 -26.95
N ILE A 19 -1.36 -5.08 -26.26
CA ILE A 19 -0.95 -5.22 -24.87
C ILE A 19 -2.24 -5.70 -24.20
N GLY A 20 -2.37 -7.01 -23.97
CA GLY A 20 -3.54 -7.58 -23.31
C GLY A 20 -3.81 -6.71 -22.09
N LYS A 21 -4.95 -6.01 -22.09
CA LYS A 21 -5.35 -4.95 -21.15
C LYS A 21 -4.24 -4.50 -20.19
N ILE A 22 -3.76 -3.25 -20.30
CA ILE A 22 -3.13 -2.60 -19.14
C ILE A 22 -4.19 -2.36 -18.06
N SER A 23 -4.66 -3.43 -17.41
CA SER A 23 -5.63 -3.37 -16.33
C SER A 23 -4.90 -3.03 -15.04
N GLY A 24 -5.07 -1.81 -14.57
CA GLY A 24 -4.38 -1.30 -13.38
C GLY A 24 -4.90 -1.83 -12.04
N ALA A 25 -5.97 -2.64 -11.99
CA ALA A 25 -6.54 -3.17 -10.74
C ALA A 25 -7.11 -4.60 -10.89
N ASP A 26 -7.85 -4.91 -11.97
CA ASP A 26 -8.53 -6.21 -12.14
C ASP A 26 -7.61 -7.43 -12.41
N ILE A 27 -6.31 -7.25 -12.68
CA ILE A 27 -5.35 -8.37 -12.86
C ILE A 27 -4.52 -8.65 -11.59
N MET A 28 -4.59 -7.79 -10.57
CA MET A 28 -3.88 -8.06 -9.31
C MET A 28 -4.46 -9.31 -8.66
N THR A 29 -3.60 -10.18 -8.15
CA THR A 29 -4.03 -11.36 -7.37
C THR A 29 -4.07 -11.01 -5.88
N ASP A 30 -4.65 -11.89 -5.08
CA ASP A 30 -4.68 -11.72 -3.62
C ASP A 30 -3.26 -11.49 -3.06
N GLN A 31 -3.16 -10.61 -2.07
CA GLN A 31 -1.94 -10.19 -1.39
C GLN A 31 -0.80 -9.81 -2.36
N THR A 32 -1.11 -8.92 -3.31
CA THR A 32 -0.10 -8.34 -4.19
C THR A 32 -0.18 -6.83 -4.27
N VAL A 33 0.93 -6.21 -4.66
CA VAL A 33 1.04 -4.77 -4.88
C VAL A 33 1.47 -4.46 -6.30
N ALA A 34 1.05 -3.30 -6.80
CA ALA A 34 1.47 -2.75 -8.08
C ALA A 34 1.80 -1.26 -7.91
N GLY A 35 3.08 -0.90 -7.94
CA GLY A 35 3.51 0.47 -7.68
C GLY A 35 5.00 0.61 -7.46
N LEU A 36 5.39 1.71 -6.82
CA LEU A 36 6.76 1.95 -6.36
C LEU A 36 7.00 1.18 -5.07
N THR A 37 7.91 0.20 -5.12
CA THR A 37 8.34 -0.57 -3.96
C THR A 37 9.81 -0.32 -3.63
N MET A 38 10.17 -0.47 -2.35
CA MET A 38 11.54 -0.45 -1.86
C MET A 38 11.74 -1.51 -0.78
N THR A 39 12.98 -1.93 -0.59
CA THR A 39 13.35 -2.89 0.46
C THR A 39 13.81 -2.16 1.71
N PHE A 40 13.29 -2.56 2.87
CA PHE A 40 13.71 -2.07 4.18
C PHE A 40 13.79 -3.25 5.17
N THR A 41 14.48 -3.04 6.28
CA THR A 41 14.53 -3.97 7.41
C THR A 41 13.32 -3.77 8.32
N ALA A 42 12.63 -4.85 8.69
CA ALA A 42 11.50 -4.81 9.61
C ALA A 42 11.97 -4.69 11.08
N GLY A 43 11.34 -3.81 11.86
CA GLY A 43 11.58 -3.63 13.30
C GLY A 43 10.65 -4.47 14.18
N ALA A 44 9.61 -5.05 13.58
CA ALA A 44 8.71 -6.01 14.20
C ALA A 44 8.31 -7.09 13.18
N ALA A 45 7.59 -8.13 13.64
CA ALA A 45 6.94 -9.04 12.71
C ALA A 45 5.83 -8.31 11.92
N LEU A 46 5.96 -8.28 10.60
CA LEU A 46 5.04 -7.63 9.67
C LEU A 46 4.36 -8.67 8.78
N ALA A 47 3.15 -8.36 8.34
CA ALA A 47 2.36 -9.12 7.39
C ALA A 47 1.88 -8.23 6.24
N PHE A 48 1.40 -8.84 5.16
CA PHE A 48 0.90 -8.10 4.00
C PHE A 48 -0.15 -7.05 4.41
N GLY A 49 0.02 -5.82 3.93
CA GLY A 49 -0.91 -4.73 4.20
C GLY A 49 -0.65 -4.00 5.52
N ASP A 50 0.30 -4.44 6.36
CA ASP A 50 0.72 -3.68 7.54
C ASP A 50 1.33 -2.34 7.10
N VAL A 51 0.75 -1.23 7.55
CA VAL A 51 1.24 0.11 7.24
C VAL A 51 2.25 0.59 8.28
N CYS A 52 3.38 1.09 7.80
CA CYS A 52 4.59 1.25 8.60
C CYS A 52 5.17 2.67 8.55
N TYR A 53 5.73 3.10 9.67
CA TYR A 53 6.59 4.27 9.80
C TYR A 53 8.05 3.83 9.98
N MET A 54 8.99 4.77 9.88
CA MET A 54 10.41 4.50 10.14
C MET A 54 10.73 4.81 11.61
N GLY A 55 11.15 3.77 12.34
CA GLY A 55 11.63 3.88 13.71
C GLY A 55 12.96 4.63 13.82
N ALA A 56 13.32 5.04 15.03
CA ALA A 56 14.57 5.77 15.29
C ALA A 56 15.84 4.93 15.05
N ASP A 57 15.70 3.61 15.03
CA ASP A 57 16.74 2.65 14.69
C ASP A 57 16.86 2.39 13.17
N GLY A 58 16.05 3.07 12.36
CA GLY A 58 16.04 2.96 10.90
C GLY A 58 15.26 1.76 10.37
N LYS A 59 14.48 1.07 11.21
CA LYS A 59 13.66 -0.08 10.81
C LYS A 59 12.19 0.29 10.64
N MET A 60 11.47 -0.55 9.90
CA MET A 60 10.05 -0.34 9.62
C MET A 60 9.20 -0.92 10.76
N GLU A 61 8.41 -0.07 11.39
CA GLU A 61 7.56 -0.39 12.53
C GLU A 61 6.09 -0.11 12.22
N LYS A 62 5.17 -0.84 12.87
CA LYS A 62 3.72 -0.67 12.64
C LYS A 62 3.25 0.70 13.12
N GLY A 63 2.60 1.47 12.25
CA GLY A 63 2.05 2.77 12.62
C GLY A 63 0.80 2.66 13.49
N ASN A 64 0.59 3.64 14.37
CA ASN A 64 -0.62 3.76 15.17
C ASN A 64 -1.05 5.24 15.23
N ALA A 65 -2.32 5.51 14.94
CA ALA A 65 -2.89 6.85 15.00
C ALA A 65 -3.05 7.41 16.44
N ASP A 66 -3.13 6.56 17.46
CA ASP A 66 -3.24 6.97 18.88
C ASP A 66 -1.92 7.58 19.44
N VAL A 67 -0.82 7.48 18.67
CA VAL A 67 0.48 8.01 19.08
C VAL A 67 1.09 8.83 17.95
N VAL A 68 1.14 10.15 18.14
CA VAL A 68 1.65 11.13 17.16
C VAL A 68 3.01 10.73 16.56
N ALA A 69 3.93 10.25 17.39
CA ALA A 69 5.28 9.84 16.97
C ALA A 69 5.29 8.62 16.02
N THR A 70 4.27 7.76 16.10
CA THR A 70 4.17 6.54 15.28
C THR A 70 3.21 6.70 14.11
N ALA A 71 2.49 7.82 14.05
CA ALA A 71 1.47 8.02 13.05
C ALA A 71 2.04 8.35 11.66
N PHE A 72 3.30 8.77 11.55
CA PHE A 72 4.02 9.14 10.29
C PHE A 72 4.29 7.95 9.35
N VAL A 73 3.24 7.24 8.97
CA VAL A 73 3.29 6.11 8.05
C VAL A 73 3.53 6.60 6.63
N PHE A 74 4.43 5.93 5.90
CA PHE A 74 4.71 6.24 4.49
C PHE A 74 4.86 5.00 3.61
N ALA A 75 4.81 3.82 4.20
CA ALA A 75 5.02 2.55 3.51
C ALA A 75 4.03 1.49 3.96
N MET A 76 3.78 0.50 3.11
CA MET A 76 2.95 -0.67 3.41
C MET A 76 3.76 -1.94 3.15
N CYS A 77 3.76 -2.90 4.06
CA CYS A 77 4.37 -4.21 3.85
C CYS A 77 3.74 -4.90 2.62
N ALA A 78 4.58 -5.27 1.66
CA ALA A 78 4.17 -5.87 0.39
C ALA A 78 4.41 -7.39 0.35
N ASP A 79 5.12 -7.95 1.32
CA ASP A 79 5.37 -9.39 1.44
C ASP A 79 4.31 -10.04 2.34
N ALA A 80 4.06 -11.34 2.15
CA ALA A 80 3.10 -12.09 2.96
C ALA A 80 3.42 -12.00 4.46
N THR A 81 4.70 -12.17 4.81
CA THR A 81 5.25 -12.00 6.16
C THR A 81 6.70 -11.56 6.08
N ILE A 82 7.12 -10.69 6.99
CA ILE A 82 8.51 -10.32 7.24
C ILE A 82 8.77 -10.53 8.73
N ALA A 83 9.81 -11.30 9.08
CA ALA A 83 10.23 -11.44 10.47
C ALA A 83 10.94 -10.17 10.94
N GLU A 84 10.92 -9.90 12.25
CA GLU A 84 11.78 -8.88 12.84
C GLU A 84 13.25 -9.10 12.43
N ASP A 85 13.96 -8.00 12.17
CA ASP A 85 15.35 -7.98 11.66
C ASP A 85 15.56 -8.58 10.25
N ALA A 86 14.50 -8.95 9.55
CA ALA A 86 14.59 -9.37 8.15
C ALA A 86 14.31 -8.21 7.19
N ASP A 87 14.98 -8.23 6.04
CA ASP A 87 14.66 -7.35 4.93
C ASP A 87 13.43 -7.88 4.18
N GLY A 88 12.56 -6.96 3.75
CA GLY A 88 11.41 -7.28 2.92
C GLY A 88 10.94 -6.09 2.10
N ASN A 89 9.95 -6.32 1.25
CA ASN A 89 9.44 -5.33 0.30
C ASN A 89 8.33 -4.50 0.92
N PHE A 90 8.37 -3.19 0.62
CA PHE A 90 7.37 -2.23 1.05
C PHE A 90 6.87 -1.41 -0.14
N LEU A 91 5.56 -1.24 -0.25
CA LEU A 91 4.90 -0.34 -1.18
C LEU A 91 4.94 1.09 -0.63
N LEU A 92 5.47 2.03 -1.42
CA LEU A 92 5.48 3.46 -1.09
C LEU A 92 4.29 4.19 -1.69
N VAL A 93 3.98 3.90 -2.97
CA VAL A 93 2.83 4.46 -3.69
C VAL A 93 2.36 3.46 -4.73
N GLY A 94 1.06 3.20 -4.81
CA GLY A 94 0.49 2.33 -5.83
C GLY A 94 -0.80 1.65 -5.41
N PHE A 95 -1.11 0.52 -6.02
CA PHE A 95 -2.27 -0.30 -5.66
C PHE A 95 -1.84 -1.49 -4.82
N ALA A 96 -2.69 -1.90 -3.89
CA ALA A 96 -2.56 -3.14 -3.14
C ALA A 96 -3.91 -3.88 -3.17
N ARG A 97 -3.88 -5.21 -3.18
CA ARG A 97 -5.06 -6.07 -3.16
C ARG A 97 -4.99 -7.08 -2.02
N ASN A 98 -6.08 -7.24 -1.26
CA ASN A 98 -6.23 -8.24 -0.20
C ASN A 98 -7.70 -8.70 -0.13
N ASP A 99 -7.98 -9.91 -0.61
CA ASP A 99 -9.33 -10.45 -0.77
C ASP A 99 -9.92 -11.00 0.53
N ALA A 100 -9.07 -11.45 1.45
CA ALA A 100 -9.49 -12.03 2.72
C ALA A 100 -9.37 -11.07 3.90
N GLY A 101 -8.43 -10.12 3.83
CA GLY A 101 -8.15 -9.18 4.91
C GLY A 101 -8.93 -7.87 4.82
N TRP A 102 -9.44 -7.49 3.65
CA TRP A 102 -10.15 -6.23 3.45
C TRP A 102 -11.59 -6.45 2.98
N ALA A 103 -12.45 -5.48 3.31
CA ALA A 103 -13.85 -5.45 2.92
C ALA A 103 -14.33 -3.99 2.89
N TRP A 104 -13.74 -3.19 2.01
CA TRP A 104 -13.99 -1.75 1.97
C TRP A 104 -15.44 -1.45 1.55
N ALA A 105 -16.26 -1.04 2.52
CA ALA A 105 -17.67 -0.72 2.32
C ALA A 105 -17.93 0.58 1.51
N THR A 106 -17.04 1.58 1.57
CA THR A 106 -17.27 2.90 0.95
C THR A 106 -16.20 3.23 -0.09
N LEU A 107 -16.48 2.86 -1.34
CA LEU A 107 -15.55 3.07 -2.46
C LEU A 107 -15.34 4.56 -2.75
N GLY A 108 -14.11 4.91 -3.14
CA GLY A 108 -13.68 6.29 -3.40
C GLY A 108 -13.48 7.15 -2.16
N GLN A 109 -13.68 6.59 -0.96
CA GLN A 109 -13.43 7.29 0.31
C GLN A 109 -12.00 7.05 0.82
N PRO A 110 -11.47 7.98 1.64
CA PRO A 110 -10.15 7.85 2.23
C PRO A 110 -10.04 6.64 3.15
N LEU A 111 -8.84 6.05 3.14
CA LEU A 111 -8.38 5.10 4.14
C LEU A 111 -7.50 5.83 5.13
N TYR A 112 -7.82 5.73 6.41
CA TYR A 112 -7.11 6.34 7.52
C TYR A 112 -6.24 5.31 8.24
N LEU A 113 -5.17 5.78 8.88
CA LEU A 113 -4.44 4.98 9.86
C LEU A 113 -5.35 4.63 11.04
N ASP A 114 -5.37 3.36 11.45
CA ASP A 114 -6.19 2.94 12.59
C ASP A 114 -5.53 3.31 13.94
N ALA A 115 -6.35 3.73 14.90
CA ALA A 115 -5.90 4.08 16.25
C ALA A 115 -5.95 2.89 17.24
N THR A 116 -6.74 1.84 16.93
CA THR A 116 -6.93 0.70 17.82
C THR A 116 -5.98 -0.47 17.55
N THR A 117 -5.68 -0.73 16.28
CA THR A 117 -4.85 -1.85 15.83
C THR A 117 -3.69 -1.33 14.99
N ALA A 118 -2.50 -1.31 15.59
CA ALA A 118 -1.29 -0.86 14.92
C ALA A 118 -1.04 -1.61 13.60
N GLY A 119 -0.63 -0.87 12.57
CA GLY A 119 -0.35 -1.39 11.24
C GLY A 119 -1.59 -1.56 10.36
N THR A 120 -2.79 -1.23 10.84
CA THR A 120 -4.02 -1.41 10.04
C THR A 120 -4.59 -0.10 9.51
N MET A 121 -5.53 -0.22 8.58
CA MET A 121 -6.23 0.90 7.96
C MET A 121 -7.73 0.79 8.20
N ASN A 122 -8.40 1.93 8.30
CA ASN A 122 -9.83 2.02 8.55
C ASN A 122 -10.49 3.08 7.63
N GLN A 123 -11.77 2.94 7.33
CA GLN A 123 -12.55 3.94 6.59
C GLN A 123 -13.21 4.98 7.49
N THR A 124 -13.14 4.79 8.81
CA THR A 124 -13.57 5.78 9.79
C THR A 124 -12.34 6.53 10.31
N ALA A 125 -12.37 7.85 10.27
CA ALA A 125 -11.29 8.66 10.82
C ALA A 125 -11.20 8.44 12.34
N PRO A 126 -9.98 8.36 12.91
CA PRO A 126 -9.77 8.41 14.35
C PRO A 126 -10.45 9.65 14.98
N ALA A 127 -10.98 9.50 16.19
CA ALA A 127 -11.79 10.51 16.87
C ALA A 127 -11.52 10.59 18.39
N GLY A 128 -10.53 9.85 18.89
CA GLY A 128 -9.99 10.03 20.23
C GLY A 128 -9.29 11.37 20.37
N VAL A 129 -9.10 11.80 21.61
CA VAL A 129 -8.37 13.03 21.91
C VAL A 129 -6.89 12.78 21.65
N ASN A 130 -6.28 13.64 20.84
CA ASN A 130 -4.90 13.53 20.36
C ASN A 130 -4.65 12.39 19.34
N ASP A 131 -5.73 11.75 18.83
CA ASP A 131 -5.59 10.81 17.72
C ASP A 131 -5.17 11.56 16.46
N VAL A 132 -4.28 10.96 15.69
CA VAL A 132 -3.85 11.49 14.40
C VAL A 132 -4.73 10.98 13.28
N ILE A 133 -5.39 11.91 12.58
CA ILE A 133 -6.10 11.66 11.34
C ILE A 133 -5.08 11.70 10.19
N GLN A 134 -4.46 10.55 9.90
CA GLN A 134 -3.59 10.39 8.74
C GLN A 134 -4.28 9.62 7.62
N ILE A 135 -4.35 10.24 6.43
CA ILE A 135 -4.88 9.61 5.21
C ILE A 135 -3.76 8.83 4.52
N LEU A 136 -4.01 7.56 4.25
CA LEU A 136 -3.07 6.62 3.65
C LEU A 136 -3.35 6.35 2.16
N GLY A 137 -4.55 6.68 1.70
CA GLY A 137 -5.00 6.36 0.35
C GLY A 137 -6.51 6.41 0.19
N ILE A 138 -7.01 5.70 -0.82
CA ILE A 138 -8.45 5.53 -1.06
C ILE A 138 -8.83 4.07 -1.34
N ALA A 139 -10.05 3.69 -0.99
CA ALA A 139 -10.63 2.41 -1.40
C ALA A 139 -11.06 2.47 -2.88
N VAL A 140 -10.55 1.58 -3.72
CA VAL A 140 -10.87 1.53 -5.16
C VAL A 140 -11.96 0.49 -5.43
N THR A 141 -11.84 -0.68 -4.80
CA THR A 141 -12.86 -1.73 -4.73
C THR A 141 -12.96 -2.21 -3.28
N ALA A 142 -13.78 -3.23 -3.00
CA ALA A 142 -13.85 -3.83 -1.66
C ALA A 142 -12.49 -4.40 -1.20
N ASP A 143 -11.67 -4.86 -2.15
CA ASP A 143 -10.43 -5.60 -1.87
C ASP A 143 -9.18 -4.86 -2.35
N ILE A 144 -9.34 -3.72 -3.03
CA ILE A 144 -8.24 -2.96 -3.63
C ILE A 144 -8.20 -1.55 -3.04
N SER A 145 -7.02 -1.16 -2.56
CA SER A 145 -6.71 0.20 -2.13
C SER A 145 -5.67 0.84 -3.04
N TYR A 146 -5.84 2.13 -3.34
CA TYR A 146 -4.76 2.97 -3.85
C TYR A 146 -4.05 3.62 -2.67
N PHE A 147 -2.83 3.18 -2.39
CA PHE A 147 -1.95 3.68 -1.34
C PHE A 147 -1.13 4.87 -1.86
N ASN A 148 -1.28 6.01 -1.19
CA ASN A 148 -0.53 7.24 -1.43
C ASN A 148 -0.62 8.10 -0.15
N PRO A 149 0.18 7.79 0.87
CA PRO A 149 0.02 8.38 2.19
C PRO A 149 0.35 9.86 2.18
N GLN A 150 -0.45 10.64 2.91
CA GLN A 150 -0.18 12.04 3.16
C GLN A 150 0.71 12.16 4.40
N LEU A 151 1.79 12.93 4.28
CA LEU A 151 2.73 13.17 5.38
C LEU A 151 2.26 14.26 6.35
N VAL A 152 1.17 14.97 6.01
CA VAL A 152 0.56 15.96 6.89
C VAL A 152 -0.24 15.24 7.97
N GLN A 153 0.07 15.53 9.23
CA GLN A 153 -0.70 15.05 10.37
C GLN A 153 -1.74 16.10 10.79
N VAL A 154 -2.97 15.64 11.01
CA VAL A 154 -4.04 16.42 11.62
C VAL A 154 -4.42 15.73 12.91
N GLU A 155 -4.30 16.44 14.03
CA GLU A 155 -4.65 15.91 15.34
C GLU A 155 -6.12 16.23 15.66
N HIS A 156 -6.83 15.24 16.19
CA HIS A 156 -8.19 15.40 16.67
C HIS A 156 -8.18 15.99 18.10
N VAL A 157 -8.98 17.04 18.30
CA VAL A 157 -9.06 17.81 19.57
C VAL A 157 -10.30 17.49 20.39
#